data_AF-A0AA37M4B4-F1
#
_entry.id   AF-A0AA37M4B4-F1
#
_cell.length_a   1.000
_cell.length_b   1.000
_cell.length_c   1.000
_cell.angle_alpha   90.00
_cell.angle_beta   90.00
_cell.angle_gamma   90.00
#
_symmetry.space_group_name_H-M   'P 1'
#
loop_
_entity.id
_entity.type
_entity.pdbx_description
1 polymer ?
#
loop_
_entity_poly.entity_id
_entity_poly.type
_entity_poly.pdbx_seq_one_letter_code
_entity_poly.pdbx_strand_id
1 'polypeptide(L)'
;MTPAEAEAQQRRWRALVDERLPAAAAQHPDWPVSRNHCFARILLDNACGGPWRESVAPPAWANMPPERLALAVSLGEAVLAGRQDLALLNHRSLLWRRKRRVPPPPACLPGDGFSLRRWQLADDEPFAALCADPEVMRFFPAPKTARESQAEARALARRFDEDGFGPWVVEAPEGFVGFVGCWRPARPLPLGPLIGQETGLDATGLVEIGWRLAWPAWGRGFAVRGARLALADVFSRCALTEVVAYTADVNAPSRRVMERLGMSEVGGFEHPGLPEGHALRPHRLYRLAAADFLDGGGPGDARLE
;
A
#
# COMPACT_ATOMS: atom_id res chain seq x y z
N MET A 1 10.34 -18.70 -20.80
CA MET A 1 11.76 -18.65 -20.41
C MET A 1 12.47 -19.87 -20.98
N THR A 2 13.59 -19.68 -21.67
CA THR A 2 14.42 -20.78 -22.18
C THR A 2 15.23 -21.42 -21.04
N PRO A 3 15.72 -22.66 -21.18
CA PRO A 3 16.62 -23.27 -20.20
C PRO A 3 17.86 -22.42 -19.90
N ALA A 4 18.42 -21.76 -20.91
CA ALA A 4 19.58 -20.88 -20.77
C ALA A 4 19.28 -19.63 -19.92
N GLU A 5 18.10 -19.03 -20.09
CA GLU A 5 17.63 -17.90 -19.27
C GLU A 5 17.42 -18.33 -17.81
N ALA A 6 16.86 -19.53 -17.59
CA ALA A 6 16.67 -20.10 -16.26
C ALA A 6 18.00 -20.26 -15.51
N GLU A 7 19.00 -20.84 -16.18
CA GLU A 7 20.33 -21.01 -15.59
C GLU A 7 21.04 -19.68 -15.33
N ALA A 8 20.91 -18.70 -16.25
CA ALA A 8 21.45 -17.36 -16.05
C ALA A 8 20.83 -16.70 -14.82
N GLN A 9 19.52 -16.84 -14.64
CA GLN A 9 18.80 -16.31 -13.48
C GLN A 9 19.26 -16.96 -12.17
N GLN A 10 19.47 -18.28 -12.16
CA GLN A 10 20.01 -19.00 -11.00
C GLN A 10 21.44 -18.56 -10.65
N ARG A 11 22.30 -18.36 -11.64
CA ARG A 11 23.66 -17.84 -11.43
C ARG A 11 23.64 -16.46 -10.80
N ARG A 12 22.77 -15.56 -11.29
CA ARG A 12 22.59 -14.21 -10.72
C ARG A 12 22.12 -14.26 -9.27
N TRP A 13 21.13 -15.11 -8.95
CA TRP A 13 20.65 -15.30 -7.59
C TRP A 13 21.77 -15.75 -6.64
N ARG A 14 22.53 -16.79 -7.02
CA ARG A 14 23.63 -17.30 -6.19
C ARG A 14 24.73 -16.26 -5.98
N ALA A 15 25.21 -15.63 -7.05
CA ALA A 15 26.24 -14.59 -6.94
C ALA A 15 25.79 -13.42 -6.03
N LEU A 16 24.51 -13.04 -6.10
CA LEU A 16 23.95 -11.99 -5.25
C LEU A 16 23.93 -12.41 -3.77
N VAL A 17 23.38 -13.59 -3.46
CA VAL A 17 23.07 -14.01 -2.09
C VAL A 17 24.24 -14.66 -1.37
N ASP A 18 25.05 -15.44 -2.08
CA ASP A 18 26.17 -16.18 -1.50
C ASP A 18 27.43 -15.32 -1.38
N GLU A 19 27.60 -14.30 -2.24
CA GLU A 19 28.84 -13.51 -2.30
C GLU A 19 28.59 -12.02 -2.05
N ARG A 20 27.81 -11.35 -2.90
CA ARG A 20 27.76 -9.88 -2.95
C ARG A 20 27.10 -9.25 -1.73
N LEU A 21 25.94 -9.75 -1.30
CA LEU A 21 25.24 -9.23 -0.12
C LEU A 21 26.02 -9.46 1.18
N PRO A 22 26.57 -10.67 1.46
CA PRO A 22 27.45 -10.87 2.60
C PRO A 22 28.71 -9.99 2.58
N ALA A 23 29.34 -9.81 1.41
CA ALA A 23 30.51 -8.94 1.27
C ALA A 23 30.17 -7.47 1.53
N ALA A 24 29.01 -6.99 1.07
CA ALA A 24 28.53 -5.65 1.38
C ALA A 24 28.21 -5.49 2.87
N ALA A 25 27.62 -6.50 3.51
CA ALA A 25 27.30 -6.47 4.94
C ALA A 25 28.54 -6.23 5.84
N ALA A 26 29.72 -6.67 5.41
CA ALA A 26 30.97 -6.39 6.11
C ALA A 26 31.32 -4.89 6.17
N GLN A 27 30.78 -4.09 5.24
CA GLN A 27 30.97 -2.64 5.14
C GLN A 27 29.77 -1.85 5.70
N HIS A 28 28.67 -2.53 6.06
CA HIS A 28 27.42 -1.95 6.55
C HIS A 28 27.06 -2.53 7.93
N PRO A 29 27.68 -2.04 9.02
CA PRO A 29 27.41 -2.56 10.38
C PRO A 29 25.98 -2.24 10.86
N ASP A 30 25.30 -1.30 10.21
CA ASP A 30 23.91 -0.93 10.42
C ASP A 30 22.91 -1.94 9.84
N TRP A 31 23.35 -2.82 8.93
CA TRP A 31 22.47 -3.82 8.35
C TRP A 31 22.00 -4.85 9.40
N PRO A 32 20.72 -5.24 9.38
CA PRO A 32 20.15 -6.11 10.41
C PRO A 32 20.62 -7.57 10.32
N VAL A 33 21.32 -7.95 9.24
CA VAL A 33 21.76 -9.33 8.95
C VAL A 33 23.08 -9.32 8.19
N SER A 34 23.86 -10.40 8.34
CA SER A 34 25.17 -10.55 7.67
C SER A 34 25.38 -11.93 7.01
N ARG A 35 24.49 -12.90 7.24
CA ARG A 35 24.62 -14.27 6.72
C ARG A 35 23.82 -14.46 5.44
N ASN A 36 24.37 -15.16 4.45
CA ASN A 36 23.73 -15.43 3.14
C ASN A 36 22.28 -15.94 3.26
N HIS A 37 22.01 -16.93 4.12
CA HIS A 37 20.68 -17.50 4.29
C HIS A 37 19.66 -16.53 4.92
N CYS A 38 20.13 -15.49 5.63
CA CYS A 38 19.27 -14.41 6.12
C CYS A 38 18.83 -13.53 4.95
N PHE A 39 19.77 -13.11 4.09
CA PHE A 39 19.46 -12.37 2.86
C PHE A 39 18.51 -13.14 1.96
N ALA A 40 18.84 -14.42 1.69
CA ALA A 40 18.01 -15.31 0.89
C ALA A 40 16.56 -15.30 1.39
N ARG A 41 16.36 -15.49 2.69
CA ARG A 41 15.03 -15.54 3.28
C ARG A 41 14.30 -14.21 3.18
N ILE A 42 14.96 -13.10 3.49
CA ILE A 42 14.35 -11.77 3.42
C ILE A 42 13.87 -11.46 2.00
N LEU A 43 14.73 -11.67 0.99
CA LEU A 43 14.41 -11.37 -0.40
C LEU A 43 13.31 -12.29 -0.95
N LEU A 44 13.38 -13.59 -0.65
CA LEU A 44 12.36 -14.54 -1.08
C LEU A 44 11.00 -14.27 -0.42
N ASP A 45 10.98 -13.95 0.88
CA ASP A 45 9.74 -13.63 1.58
C ASP A 45 9.10 -12.37 0.96
N ASN A 46 9.89 -11.33 0.67
CA ASN A 46 9.39 -10.09 0.06
C ASN A 46 8.93 -10.29 -1.38
N ALA A 47 9.63 -11.11 -2.17
CA ALA A 47 9.19 -11.45 -3.52
C ALA A 47 7.90 -12.30 -3.54
N CYS A 48 7.65 -13.09 -2.49
CA CYS A 48 6.43 -13.87 -2.35
C CYS A 48 5.28 -13.12 -1.68
N GLY A 49 5.55 -11.96 -1.07
CA GLY A 49 4.59 -11.26 -0.23
C GLY A 49 4.18 -12.05 1.03
N GLY A 50 5.10 -12.80 1.62
CA GLY A 50 4.80 -13.70 2.73
C GLY A 50 5.89 -14.75 2.92
N PRO A 51 5.76 -15.66 3.90
CA PRO A 51 6.79 -16.67 4.15
C PRO A 51 6.89 -17.60 2.92
N TRP A 52 8.01 -17.55 2.18
CA TRP A 52 8.09 -18.23 0.88
C TRP A 52 7.85 -19.75 0.96
N ARG A 53 8.14 -20.36 2.11
CA ARG A 53 7.96 -21.80 2.36
C ARG A 53 6.51 -22.25 2.32
N GLU A 54 5.56 -21.32 2.42
CA GLU A 54 4.13 -21.60 2.33
C GLU A 54 3.67 -21.75 0.87
N SER A 55 4.44 -21.23 -0.10
CA SER A 55 4.08 -21.22 -1.52
C SER A 55 5.10 -21.91 -2.45
N VAL A 56 6.33 -22.15 -1.99
CA VAL A 56 7.40 -22.73 -2.83
C VAL A 56 8.15 -23.83 -2.09
N ALA A 57 8.35 -24.97 -2.75
CA ALA A 57 9.11 -26.10 -2.24
C ALA A 57 10.63 -25.79 -2.18
N PRO A 58 11.37 -26.28 -1.16
CA PRO A 58 12.81 -26.17 -1.16
C PRO A 58 13.47 -27.09 -2.22
N PRO A 59 14.61 -26.70 -2.81
CA PRO A 59 15.28 -25.41 -2.64
C PRO A 59 14.56 -24.31 -3.44
N ALA A 60 14.33 -23.15 -2.80
CA ALA A 60 13.51 -22.08 -3.37
C ALA A 60 13.99 -21.62 -4.76
N TRP A 61 15.30 -21.42 -4.95
CA TRP A 61 15.86 -20.96 -6.22
C TRP A 61 15.62 -21.92 -7.41
N ALA A 62 15.33 -23.21 -7.15
CA ALA A 62 15.04 -24.19 -8.18
C ALA A 62 13.53 -24.29 -8.50
N ASN A 63 12.69 -24.11 -7.49
CA ASN A 63 11.24 -24.31 -7.60
C ASN A 63 10.42 -23.01 -7.65
N MET A 64 11.06 -21.85 -7.50
CA MET A 64 10.38 -20.56 -7.52
C MET A 64 9.97 -20.18 -8.94
N PRO A 65 8.76 -19.64 -9.14
CA PRO A 65 8.38 -19.10 -10.44
C PRO A 65 9.40 -18.05 -10.93
N PRO A 66 9.77 -18.06 -12.23
CA PRO A 66 10.87 -17.24 -12.75
C PRO A 66 10.73 -15.74 -12.47
N GLU A 67 9.52 -15.21 -12.62
CA GLU A 67 9.19 -13.82 -12.36
C GLU A 67 9.37 -13.43 -10.89
N ARG A 68 9.02 -14.33 -9.97
CA ARG A 68 9.22 -14.10 -8.52
C ARG A 68 10.70 -14.17 -8.15
N LEU A 69 11.45 -15.09 -8.74
CA LEU A 69 12.90 -15.14 -8.53
C LEU A 69 13.59 -13.90 -9.11
N ALA A 70 13.12 -13.39 -10.24
CA ALA A 70 13.59 -12.12 -10.81
C ALA A 70 13.31 -10.92 -9.91
N LEU A 71 12.12 -10.85 -9.32
CA LEU A 71 11.80 -9.83 -8.33
C LEU A 71 12.73 -9.93 -7.10
N ALA A 72 12.97 -11.13 -6.59
CA ALA A 72 13.87 -11.34 -5.44
C ALA A 72 15.31 -10.88 -5.73
N VAL A 73 15.81 -11.13 -6.96
CA VAL A 73 17.11 -10.61 -7.42
C VAL A 73 17.08 -9.08 -7.49
N SER A 74 16.05 -8.50 -8.11
CA SER A 74 15.90 -7.04 -8.25
C SER A 74 15.93 -6.32 -6.89
N LEU A 75 15.20 -6.86 -5.91
CA LEU A 75 15.19 -6.33 -4.54
C LEU A 75 16.60 -6.31 -3.91
N GLY A 76 17.37 -7.39 -4.06
CA GLY A 76 18.73 -7.44 -3.51
C GLY A 76 19.70 -6.50 -4.23
N GLU A 77 19.58 -6.34 -5.55
CA GLU A 77 20.35 -5.34 -6.31
C GLU A 77 20.02 -3.91 -5.88
N ALA A 78 18.74 -3.65 -5.62
CA ALA A 78 18.30 -2.34 -5.16
C ALA A 78 18.74 -2.05 -3.70
N VAL A 79 18.84 -3.07 -2.84
CA VAL A 79 19.48 -2.95 -1.51
C VAL A 79 20.97 -2.58 -1.66
N LEU A 80 21.71 -3.30 -2.50
CA LEU A 80 23.14 -3.00 -2.74
C LEU A 80 23.36 -1.58 -3.28
N ALA A 81 22.41 -1.08 -4.06
CA ALA A 81 22.46 0.27 -4.62
C ALA A 81 21.87 1.36 -3.70
N GLY A 82 21.48 1.04 -2.46
CA GLY A 82 20.88 1.99 -1.52
C GLY A 82 19.49 2.49 -1.92
N ARG A 83 18.84 1.87 -2.91
CA ARG A 83 17.47 2.19 -3.35
C ARG A 83 16.40 1.47 -2.54
N GLN A 84 16.76 0.42 -1.81
CA GLN A 84 15.87 -0.30 -0.89
C GLN A 84 16.50 -0.39 0.49
N ASP A 85 15.67 -0.21 1.52
CA ASP A 85 16.08 -0.36 2.92
C ASP A 85 15.99 -1.85 3.34
N LEU A 86 17.13 -2.45 3.69
CA LEU A 86 17.19 -3.83 4.14
C LEU A 86 16.51 -4.04 5.51
N ALA A 87 16.58 -3.06 6.42
CA ALA A 87 15.92 -3.12 7.72
C ALA A 87 14.40 -3.22 7.56
N LEU A 88 13.86 -2.46 6.61
CA LEU A 88 12.47 -2.53 6.19
C LEU A 88 12.09 -3.92 5.66
N LEU A 89 12.84 -4.46 4.69
CA LEU A 89 12.55 -5.80 4.14
C LEU A 89 12.64 -6.89 5.21
N ASN A 90 13.61 -6.80 6.13
CA ASN A 90 13.77 -7.72 7.24
C ASN A 90 12.61 -7.63 8.24
N HIS A 91 12.16 -6.42 8.58
CA HIS A 91 11.01 -6.20 9.46
C HIS A 91 9.75 -6.88 8.89
N ARG A 92 9.47 -6.73 7.59
CA ARG A 92 8.38 -7.42 6.90
C ARG A 92 8.47 -8.94 7.00
N SER A 93 9.62 -9.50 6.65
CA SER A 93 9.87 -10.95 6.74
C SER A 93 9.68 -11.48 8.18
N LEU A 94 10.03 -10.69 9.20
CA LEU A 94 9.81 -11.08 10.61
C LEU A 94 8.33 -11.02 11.01
N LEU A 95 7.58 -10.02 10.52
CA LEU A 95 6.13 -9.91 10.76
C LEU A 95 5.38 -11.09 10.14
N TRP A 96 5.60 -11.38 8.85
CA TRP A 96 4.93 -12.49 8.17
C TRP A 96 5.22 -13.85 8.82
N ARG A 97 6.44 -14.04 9.33
CA ARG A 97 6.82 -15.27 10.06
C ARG A 97 6.40 -15.27 11.53
N ARG A 98 5.59 -14.29 11.96
CA ARG A 98 5.09 -14.12 13.34
C ARG A 98 6.21 -14.04 14.38
N LYS A 99 7.39 -13.56 13.99
CA LYS A 99 8.55 -13.32 14.87
C LYS A 99 8.57 -11.91 15.45
N ARG A 100 7.71 -11.02 14.95
CA ARG A 100 7.46 -9.67 15.48
C ARG A 100 5.96 -9.38 15.49
N ARG A 101 5.54 -8.44 16.34
CA ARG A 101 4.20 -7.84 16.32
C ARG A 101 4.23 -6.59 15.46
N VAL A 102 3.12 -6.26 14.81
CA VAL A 102 2.96 -4.97 14.09
C VAL A 102 3.20 -3.84 15.10
N PRO A 103 4.18 -2.94 14.86
CA PRO A 103 4.38 -1.80 15.74
C PRO A 103 3.13 -0.92 15.77
N PRO A 104 2.83 -0.24 16.89
CA PRO A 104 1.69 0.68 16.94
C PRO A 104 1.86 1.78 15.88
N PRO A 105 0.74 2.31 15.33
CA PRO A 105 0.80 3.42 14.40
C PRO A 105 1.46 4.65 15.05
N PRO A 106 2.25 5.43 14.30
CA PRO A 106 2.84 6.65 14.84
C PRO A 106 1.76 7.66 15.23
N ALA A 107 2.11 8.64 16.07
CA ALA A 107 1.18 9.70 16.44
C ALA A 107 0.79 10.57 15.22
N CYS A 108 1.75 10.82 14.34
CA CYS A 108 1.56 11.48 13.06
C CYS A 108 2.61 11.04 12.03
N LEU A 109 2.34 11.29 10.75
CA LEU A 109 3.31 11.23 9.65
C LEU A 109 3.53 12.66 9.13
N PRO A 110 4.74 13.22 9.25
CA PRO A 110 5.01 14.57 8.77
C PRO A 110 5.06 14.62 7.25
N GLY A 111 4.46 15.65 6.67
CA GLY A 111 4.57 16.02 5.27
C GLY A 111 5.10 17.43 5.10
N ASP A 112 5.45 17.80 3.87
CA ASP A 112 5.90 19.17 3.58
C ASP A 112 4.69 20.13 3.53
N GLY A 113 4.55 20.96 4.57
CA GLY A 113 3.44 21.90 4.73
C GLY A 113 2.11 21.26 5.14
N PHE A 114 2.11 20.02 5.63
CA PHE A 114 0.95 19.36 6.24
C PHE A 114 1.39 18.19 7.12
N SER A 115 0.47 17.59 7.86
CA SER A 115 0.71 16.33 8.56
C SER A 115 -0.47 15.38 8.40
N LEU A 116 -0.19 14.09 8.51
CA LEU A 116 -1.20 13.06 8.69
C LEU A 116 -1.29 12.74 10.17
N ARG A 117 -2.44 12.94 10.80
CA ARG A 117 -2.62 12.69 12.23
C ARG A 117 -3.84 11.83 12.52
N ARG A 118 -3.90 11.31 13.74
CA ARG A 118 -5.06 10.56 14.23
C ARG A 118 -6.28 11.48 14.32
N TRP A 119 -7.45 10.87 14.21
CA TRP A 119 -8.74 11.52 14.39
C TRP A 119 -8.93 12.00 15.83
N GLN A 120 -9.59 13.14 15.98
CA GLN A 120 -9.93 13.78 17.24
C GLN A 120 -11.42 14.16 17.25
N LEU A 121 -11.99 14.40 18.43
CA LEU A 121 -13.40 14.83 18.54
C LEU A 121 -13.66 16.16 17.82
N ALA A 122 -12.66 17.06 17.80
CA ALA A 122 -12.74 18.35 17.12
C ALA A 122 -12.87 18.23 15.59
N ASP A 123 -12.60 17.05 15.01
CA ASP A 123 -12.73 16.82 13.57
C ASP A 123 -14.17 16.57 13.14
N ASP A 124 -15.11 16.35 14.07
CA ASP A 124 -16.48 15.95 13.75
C ASP A 124 -17.22 17.01 12.94
N GLU A 125 -17.13 18.28 13.35
CA GLU A 125 -17.78 19.40 12.66
C GLU A 125 -17.19 19.65 11.27
N PRO A 126 -15.86 19.83 11.09
CA PRO A 126 -15.30 20.04 9.75
C PRO A 126 -15.46 18.80 8.85
N PHE A 127 -15.44 17.58 9.41
CA PHE A 127 -15.73 16.38 8.62
C PHE A 127 -17.21 16.28 8.22
N ALA A 128 -18.14 16.66 9.09
CA ALA A 128 -19.55 16.74 8.74
C ALA A 128 -19.81 17.77 7.63
N ALA A 129 -19.17 18.94 7.68
CA ALA A 129 -19.23 19.93 6.61
C ALA A 129 -18.68 19.38 5.29
N LEU A 130 -17.53 18.68 5.33
CA LEU A 130 -16.95 17.99 4.17
C LEU A 130 -17.92 16.98 3.54
N CYS A 131 -18.62 16.20 4.36
CA CYS A 131 -19.53 15.16 3.90
C CYS A 131 -20.91 15.70 3.49
N ALA A 132 -21.24 16.94 3.85
CA ALA A 132 -22.47 17.60 3.43
C ALA A 132 -22.27 18.41 2.13
N ASP A 133 -21.03 18.72 1.75
CA ASP A 133 -20.71 19.48 0.55
C ASP A 133 -21.06 18.68 -0.73
N PRO A 134 -22.00 19.16 -1.57
CA PRO A 134 -22.40 18.46 -2.78
C PRO A 134 -21.29 18.36 -3.83
N GLU A 135 -20.34 19.29 -3.88
CA GLU A 135 -19.20 19.20 -4.81
C GLU A 135 -18.24 18.08 -4.40
N VAL A 136 -17.99 17.94 -3.10
CA VAL A 136 -17.17 16.85 -2.56
C VAL A 136 -17.87 15.51 -2.74
N MET A 137 -19.19 15.49 -2.56
CA MET A 137 -19.99 14.26 -2.55
C MET A 137 -20.60 13.89 -3.91
N ARG A 138 -20.31 14.63 -5.00
CA ARG A 138 -20.93 14.42 -6.33
C ARG A 138 -20.71 13.02 -6.95
N PHE A 139 -19.69 12.30 -6.49
CA PHE A 139 -19.41 10.91 -6.91
C PHE A 139 -19.79 9.87 -5.84
N PHE A 140 -20.59 10.28 -4.86
CA PHE A 140 -21.21 9.42 -3.86
C PHE A 140 -22.74 9.41 -4.08
N PRO A 141 -23.47 8.43 -3.52
CA PRO A 141 -24.91 8.33 -3.75
C PRO A 141 -25.69 9.55 -3.23
N ALA A 142 -25.23 10.15 -2.12
CA ALA A 142 -25.77 11.37 -1.53
C ALA A 142 -24.76 12.02 -0.57
N PRO A 143 -24.87 13.32 -0.29
CA PRO A 143 -24.29 13.94 0.89
C PRO A 143 -24.78 13.28 2.18
N LYS A 144 -24.00 13.39 3.26
CA LYS A 144 -24.30 12.78 4.55
C LYS A 144 -24.77 13.80 5.57
N THR A 145 -25.58 13.33 6.50
CA THR A 145 -25.90 14.07 7.73
C THR A 145 -24.69 14.13 8.66
N ALA A 146 -24.71 15.07 9.61
CA ALA A 146 -23.67 15.17 10.63
C ALA A 146 -23.52 13.88 11.46
N ARG A 147 -24.64 13.20 11.77
CA ARG A 147 -24.65 11.94 12.51
C ARG A 147 -23.98 10.80 11.73
N GLU A 148 -24.28 10.67 10.44
CA GLU A 148 -23.64 9.67 9.58
C GLU A 148 -22.15 9.94 9.41
N SER A 149 -21.77 11.21 9.27
CA SER A 149 -20.37 11.65 9.16
C SER A 149 -19.59 11.36 10.44
N GLN A 150 -20.17 11.64 11.61
CA GLN A 150 -19.56 11.29 12.89
C GLN A 150 -19.40 9.76 13.04
N ALA A 151 -20.41 8.98 12.66
CA ALA A 151 -20.31 7.52 12.70
C ALA A 151 -19.20 6.99 11.79
N GLU A 152 -19.06 7.54 10.58
CA GLU A 152 -17.95 7.24 9.67
C GLU A 152 -16.60 7.63 10.28
N ALA A 153 -16.44 8.85 10.80
CA ALA A 153 -15.20 9.29 11.45
C ALA A 153 -14.78 8.36 12.59
N ARG A 154 -15.73 7.89 13.41
CA ARG A 154 -15.46 6.92 14.48
C ARG A 154 -15.08 5.54 13.94
N ALA A 155 -15.73 5.07 12.87
CA ALA A 155 -15.37 3.81 12.24
C ALA A 155 -13.96 3.85 11.63
N LEU A 156 -13.61 4.96 10.98
CA LEU A 156 -12.28 5.24 10.42
C LEU A 156 -11.22 5.33 11.53
N ALA A 157 -11.52 6.03 12.63
CA ALA A 157 -10.60 6.15 13.77
C ALA A 157 -10.26 4.80 14.41
N ARG A 158 -11.26 3.91 14.56
CA ARG A 158 -11.11 2.56 15.14
C ARG A 158 -10.24 1.63 14.29
N ARG A 159 -10.14 1.84 12.97
CA ARG A 159 -9.30 1.01 12.09
C ARG A 159 -7.86 0.91 12.59
N PHE A 160 -7.32 2.01 13.11
CA PHE A 160 -5.97 2.01 13.65
C PHE A 160 -5.76 1.09 14.84
N ASP A 161 -6.79 0.90 15.67
CA ASP A 161 -6.71 0.06 16.87
C ASP A 161 -6.98 -1.42 16.50
N GLU A 162 -7.81 -1.66 15.48
CA GLU A 162 -8.17 -3.00 15.01
C GLU A 162 -7.15 -3.59 14.02
N ASP A 163 -6.74 -2.80 13.03
CA ASP A 163 -5.89 -3.21 11.91
C ASP A 163 -4.42 -2.80 12.11
N GLY A 164 -4.13 -1.95 13.10
CA GLY A 164 -2.81 -1.35 13.31
C GLY A 164 -2.51 -0.18 12.36
N PHE A 165 -3.43 0.18 11.48
CA PHE A 165 -3.36 1.30 10.54
C PHE A 165 -4.76 1.80 10.21
N GLY A 166 -4.88 3.01 9.69
CA GLY A 166 -6.16 3.56 9.30
C GLY A 166 -6.01 4.78 8.39
N PRO A 167 -7.13 5.35 7.93
CA PRO A 167 -7.13 6.59 7.19
C PRO A 167 -6.89 7.76 8.13
N TRP A 168 -5.84 8.51 7.83
CA TRP A 168 -5.38 9.66 8.61
C TRP A 168 -6.18 10.91 8.27
N VAL A 169 -6.34 11.78 9.26
CA VAL A 169 -6.74 13.17 9.01
C VAL A 169 -5.58 13.89 8.35
N VAL A 170 -5.86 14.66 7.31
CA VAL A 170 -4.91 15.59 6.69
C VAL A 170 -5.07 16.94 7.38
N GLU A 171 -4.03 17.38 8.07
CA GLU A 171 -3.97 18.67 8.77
C GLU A 171 -2.98 19.58 8.04
N ALA A 172 -3.42 20.76 7.60
CA ALA A 172 -2.59 21.80 7.03
C ALA A 172 -2.55 23.02 7.99
N PRO A 173 -1.70 24.05 7.77
CA PRO A 173 -1.66 25.24 8.63
C PRO A 173 -3.00 25.95 8.81
N GLU A 174 -3.88 25.85 7.82
CA GLU A 174 -5.24 26.37 7.84
C GLU A 174 -6.28 25.48 8.55
N GLY A 175 -5.90 24.27 8.99
CA GLY A 175 -6.76 23.35 9.72
C GLY A 175 -7.00 22.01 9.02
N PHE A 176 -8.14 21.41 9.37
CA PHE A 176 -8.64 20.16 8.80
C PHE A 176 -8.85 20.28 7.28
N VAL A 177 -8.21 19.40 6.52
CA VAL A 177 -8.33 19.34 5.05
C VAL A 177 -9.23 18.18 4.60
N GLY A 178 -9.27 17.09 5.34
CA GLY A 178 -9.95 15.86 4.96
C GLY A 178 -9.25 14.63 5.51
N PHE A 179 -9.34 13.51 4.81
CA PHE A 179 -8.64 12.28 5.19
C PHE A 179 -8.00 11.57 4.00
N VAL A 180 -6.97 10.76 4.30
CA VAL A 180 -6.32 9.84 3.37
C VAL A 180 -5.69 8.67 4.11
N GLY A 181 -5.77 7.47 3.55
CA GLY A 181 -4.98 6.33 4.02
C GLY A 181 -5.68 5.01 3.81
N CYS A 182 -5.20 3.99 4.51
CA CYS A 182 -5.59 2.60 4.25
C CYS A 182 -6.55 2.07 5.31
N TRP A 183 -7.45 1.17 4.93
CA TRP A 183 -8.31 0.43 5.87
C TRP A 183 -8.69 -0.92 5.30
N ARG A 184 -9.08 -1.85 6.17
CA ARG A 184 -9.79 -3.06 5.74
C ARG A 184 -11.26 -2.71 5.54
N PRO A 185 -11.84 -2.97 4.35
CA PRO A 185 -13.27 -2.77 4.14
C PRO A 185 -14.07 -3.64 5.12
N ALA A 186 -15.06 -3.05 5.79
CA ALA A 186 -15.88 -3.77 6.76
C ALA A 186 -16.82 -4.82 6.12
N ARG A 187 -16.99 -4.75 4.79
CA ARG A 187 -17.75 -5.73 4.01
C ARG A 187 -16.88 -6.24 2.86
N PRO A 188 -16.97 -7.53 2.52
CA PRO A 188 -16.33 -8.06 1.32
C PRO A 188 -16.72 -7.23 0.10
N LEU A 189 -15.72 -6.70 -0.59
CA LEU A 189 -15.94 -6.06 -1.89
C LEU A 189 -16.22 -7.15 -2.93
N PRO A 190 -17.07 -6.90 -3.94
CA PRO A 190 -17.42 -7.87 -5.00
C PRO A 190 -16.29 -8.05 -6.01
N LEU A 191 -15.05 -8.11 -5.55
CA LEU A 191 -13.83 -8.08 -6.36
C LEU A 191 -13.20 -9.46 -6.51
N GLY A 192 -13.86 -10.51 -5.98
CA GLY A 192 -13.36 -11.90 -5.99
C GLY A 192 -12.82 -12.36 -7.35
N PRO A 193 -13.51 -12.11 -8.49
CA PRO A 193 -12.98 -12.47 -9.81
C PRO A 193 -11.83 -11.58 -10.31
N LEU A 194 -11.71 -10.36 -9.79
CA LEU A 194 -10.70 -9.38 -10.19
C LEU A 194 -9.44 -9.41 -9.32
N ILE A 195 -9.52 -10.04 -8.14
CA ILE A 195 -8.45 -10.07 -7.13
C ILE A 195 -8.05 -11.51 -6.77
N GLY A 196 -8.78 -12.54 -7.20
CA GLY A 196 -8.61 -13.91 -6.73
C GLY A 196 -8.22 -14.93 -7.80
N GLN A 197 -6.92 -15.27 -7.86
CA GLN A 197 -6.33 -16.63 -7.93
C GLN A 197 -4.80 -16.56 -7.72
N GLU A 198 -4.14 -15.46 -8.10
CA GLU A 198 -2.67 -15.34 -8.05
C GLU A 198 -2.10 -14.76 -6.74
N THR A 199 -2.90 -14.05 -5.94
CA THR A 199 -2.46 -13.31 -4.74
C THR A 199 -2.65 -14.07 -3.42
N GLY A 200 -3.47 -15.12 -3.40
CA GLY A 200 -3.75 -15.91 -2.18
C GLY A 200 -4.51 -15.17 -1.08
N LEU A 201 -5.01 -13.96 -1.34
CA LEU A 201 -5.76 -13.15 -0.37
C LEU A 201 -7.25 -13.49 -0.45
N ASP A 202 -7.83 -13.97 0.64
CA ASP A 202 -9.29 -14.02 0.79
C ASP A 202 -9.87 -12.60 0.95
N ALA A 203 -11.20 -12.46 0.90
CA ALA A 203 -11.88 -11.17 1.08
C ALA A 203 -11.61 -10.48 2.44
N THR A 204 -10.93 -11.16 3.39
CA THR A 204 -10.53 -10.61 4.69
C THR A 204 -9.11 -10.02 4.70
N GLY A 205 -8.28 -10.39 3.72
CA GLY A 205 -6.92 -9.89 3.52
C GLY A 205 -6.81 -8.55 2.77
N LEU A 206 -7.86 -8.14 2.07
CA LEU A 206 -7.85 -6.95 1.20
C LEU A 206 -7.77 -5.64 1.99
N VAL A 207 -6.85 -4.77 1.60
CA VAL A 207 -6.68 -3.42 2.14
C VAL A 207 -6.96 -2.39 1.06
N GLU A 208 -7.91 -1.50 1.34
CA GLU A 208 -8.25 -0.37 0.49
C GLU A 208 -7.42 0.85 0.89
N ILE A 209 -7.04 1.68 -0.08
CA ILE A 209 -6.63 3.07 0.15
C ILE A 209 -7.64 4.03 -0.48
N GLY A 210 -7.96 5.11 0.24
CA GLY A 210 -8.78 6.19 -0.32
C GLY A 210 -8.60 7.51 0.37
N TRP A 211 -9.33 8.52 -0.14
CA TRP A 211 -9.21 9.92 0.25
C TRP A 211 -10.53 10.67 0.06
N ARG A 212 -10.76 11.67 0.90
CA ARG A 212 -11.80 12.69 0.71
C ARG A 212 -11.27 14.01 1.26
N LEU A 213 -11.16 15.03 0.41
CA LEU A 213 -10.59 16.33 0.77
C LEU A 213 -11.57 17.45 0.47
N ALA A 214 -11.54 18.50 1.27
CA ALA A 214 -12.36 19.69 1.05
C ALA A 214 -12.04 20.34 -0.29
N TRP A 215 -13.06 20.87 -0.95
CA TRP A 215 -12.94 21.50 -2.26
C TRP A 215 -11.82 22.57 -2.34
N PRO A 216 -11.63 23.48 -1.35
CA PRO A 216 -10.54 24.46 -1.37
C PRO A 216 -9.13 23.86 -1.34
N ALA A 217 -9.00 22.58 -0.99
CA ALA A 217 -7.72 21.88 -0.90
C ALA A 217 -7.37 21.10 -2.18
N TRP A 218 -8.28 21.06 -3.17
CA TRP A 218 -8.05 20.36 -4.43
C TRP A 218 -6.96 21.06 -5.25
N GLY A 219 -6.26 20.31 -6.10
CA GLY A 219 -5.15 20.85 -6.91
C GLY A 219 -3.83 21.10 -6.15
N ARG A 220 -3.84 21.05 -4.81
CA ARG A 220 -2.65 21.30 -3.96
C ARG A 220 -1.83 20.04 -3.61
N GLY A 221 -2.16 18.91 -4.23
CA GLY A 221 -1.39 17.66 -4.12
C GLY A 221 -1.56 16.90 -2.81
N PHE A 222 -2.40 17.33 -1.86
CA PHE A 222 -2.57 16.65 -0.57
C PHE A 222 -2.98 15.17 -0.70
N ALA A 223 -3.86 14.83 -1.65
CA ALA A 223 -4.30 13.45 -1.83
C ALA A 223 -3.11 12.54 -2.20
N VAL A 224 -2.33 12.91 -3.20
CA VAL A 224 -1.16 12.13 -3.66
C VAL A 224 -0.07 12.11 -2.59
N ARG A 225 0.32 13.28 -2.07
CA ARG A 225 1.41 13.37 -1.08
C ARG A 225 1.04 12.63 0.22
N GLY A 226 -0.18 12.80 0.70
CA GLY A 226 -0.68 12.10 1.89
C GLY A 226 -0.84 10.59 1.66
N ALA A 227 -1.38 10.17 0.52
CA ALA A 227 -1.47 8.74 0.19
C ALA A 227 -0.07 8.10 0.12
N ARG A 228 0.94 8.76 -0.45
CA ARG A 228 2.32 8.24 -0.45
C ARG A 228 2.88 8.06 0.96
N LEU A 229 2.64 8.99 1.88
CA LEU A 229 3.04 8.84 3.29
C LEU A 229 2.33 7.65 3.95
N ALA A 230 1.02 7.51 3.75
CA ALA A 230 0.24 6.40 4.32
C ALA A 230 0.68 5.04 3.73
N LEU A 231 0.91 4.97 2.41
CA LEU A 231 1.42 3.77 1.73
C LEU A 231 2.80 3.36 2.25
N ALA A 232 3.71 4.33 2.38
CA ALA A 232 5.04 4.08 2.94
C ALA A 232 4.95 3.48 4.35
N ASP A 233 4.08 4.01 5.22
CA ASP A 233 3.85 3.47 6.56
C ASP A 233 3.28 2.05 6.52
N VAL A 234 2.18 1.79 5.80
CA VAL A 234 1.52 0.48 5.84
C VAL A 234 2.30 -0.62 5.13
N PHE A 235 2.97 -0.30 4.01
CA PHE A 235 3.87 -1.25 3.38
C PHE A 235 5.06 -1.52 4.30
N SER A 236 5.55 -0.52 5.04
CA SER A 236 6.68 -0.69 5.93
C SER A 236 6.34 -1.37 7.25
N ARG A 237 5.68 -0.63 8.13
CA ARG A 237 5.40 -0.99 9.51
C ARG A 237 4.46 -2.18 9.61
N CYS A 238 3.46 -2.26 8.73
CA CYS A 238 2.44 -3.31 8.74
C CYS A 238 2.76 -4.48 7.81
N ALA A 239 3.82 -4.37 6.98
CA ALA A 239 4.18 -5.38 6.00
C ALA A 239 3.05 -5.77 5.05
N LEU A 240 2.21 -4.80 4.68
CA LEU A 240 1.26 -5.03 3.61
C LEU A 240 2.01 -5.26 2.30
N THR A 241 1.49 -6.16 1.48
CA THR A 241 2.10 -6.59 0.22
C THR A 241 1.42 -5.95 -0.97
N GLU A 242 0.17 -5.55 -0.80
CA GLU A 242 -0.59 -4.82 -1.78
C GLU A 242 -1.72 -4.03 -1.10
N VAL A 243 -2.19 -3.03 -1.83
CA VAL A 243 -3.45 -2.34 -1.56
C VAL A 243 -4.24 -2.19 -2.85
N VAL A 244 -5.53 -1.95 -2.72
CA VAL A 244 -6.40 -1.60 -3.84
C VAL A 244 -7.06 -0.25 -3.62
N ALA A 245 -7.54 0.35 -4.70
CA ALA A 245 -8.41 1.50 -4.65
C ALA A 245 -9.46 1.36 -5.75
N TYR A 246 -10.67 1.84 -5.53
CA TYR A 246 -11.71 1.81 -6.54
C TYR A 246 -12.56 3.07 -6.49
N THR A 247 -13.17 3.40 -7.61
CA THR A 247 -14.02 4.59 -7.73
C THR A 247 -14.98 4.46 -8.90
N ALA A 248 -16.07 5.24 -8.91
CA ALA A 248 -16.99 5.27 -10.03
C ALA A 248 -16.25 5.63 -11.33
N ASP A 249 -16.59 5.03 -12.46
CA ASP A 249 -15.86 5.19 -13.73
C ASP A 249 -15.76 6.66 -14.15
N VAL A 250 -16.83 7.42 -13.88
CA VAL A 250 -16.95 8.85 -14.14
C VAL A 250 -16.12 9.75 -13.20
N ASN A 251 -15.58 9.21 -12.10
CA ASN A 251 -14.76 9.96 -11.13
C ASN A 251 -13.30 10.09 -11.60
N ALA A 252 -13.11 10.79 -12.72
CA ALA A 252 -11.79 11.05 -13.29
C ALA A 252 -10.78 11.71 -12.30
N PRO A 253 -11.18 12.64 -11.39
CA PRO A 253 -10.25 13.17 -10.39
C PRO A 253 -9.64 12.10 -9.48
N SER A 254 -10.42 11.13 -9.01
CA SER A 254 -9.92 10.06 -8.15
C SER A 254 -9.02 9.08 -8.92
N ARG A 255 -9.39 8.73 -10.16
CA ARG A 255 -8.56 7.91 -11.05
C ARG A 255 -7.18 8.52 -11.30
N ARG A 256 -7.12 9.84 -11.53
CA ARG A 256 -5.84 10.56 -11.66
C ARG A 256 -4.96 10.48 -10.41
N VAL A 257 -5.54 10.44 -9.21
CA VAL A 257 -4.76 10.25 -7.98
C VAL A 257 -4.18 8.83 -7.96
N MET A 258 -4.98 7.80 -8.29
CA MET A 258 -4.51 6.41 -8.38
C MET A 258 -3.37 6.27 -9.40
N GLU A 259 -3.50 6.86 -10.58
CA GLU A 259 -2.47 6.87 -11.63
C GLU A 259 -1.19 7.57 -11.16
N ARG A 260 -1.29 8.75 -10.50
CA ARG A 260 -0.12 9.46 -9.95
C ARG A 260 0.54 8.75 -8.76
N LEU A 261 -0.16 7.82 -8.13
CA LEU A 261 0.38 6.91 -7.11
C LEU A 261 1.08 5.69 -7.74
N GLY A 262 1.03 5.54 -9.07
CA GLY A 262 1.59 4.39 -9.78
C GLY A 262 0.73 3.14 -9.67
N MET A 263 -0.57 3.27 -9.33
CA MET A 263 -1.47 2.13 -9.28
C MET A 263 -1.85 1.69 -10.69
N SER A 264 -1.96 0.38 -10.90
CA SER A 264 -2.37 -0.23 -12.17
C SER A 264 -3.87 -0.51 -12.18
N GLU A 265 -4.59 -0.09 -13.23
CA GLU A 265 -6.00 -0.48 -13.44
C GLU A 265 -6.07 -1.98 -13.74
N VAL A 266 -6.86 -2.73 -12.96
CA VAL A 266 -7.01 -4.19 -13.10
C VAL A 266 -8.35 -4.60 -13.71
N GLY A 267 -9.29 -3.66 -13.85
CA GLY A 267 -10.58 -3.91 -14.48
C GLY A 267 -11.71 -3.05 -13.91
N GLY A 268 -12.93 -3.35 -14.36
CA GLY A 268 -14.14 -2.70 -13.89
C GLY A 268 -15.14 -3.69 -13.28
N PHE A 269 -16.01 -3.17 -12.42
CA PHE A 269 -17.11 -3.94 -11.81
C PHE A 269 -18.33 -3.05 -11.57
N GLU A 270 -19.49 -3.68 -11.41
CA GLU A 270 -20.75 -3.02 -11.09
C GLU A 270 -20.92 -2.97 -9.56
N HIS A 271 -21.05 -1.77 -8.97
CA HIS A 271 -21.14 -1.63 -7.53
C HIS A 271 -22.51 -2.13 -6.99
N PRO A 272 -22.55 -3.17 -6.14
CA PRO A 272 -23.77 -3.87 -5.76
C PRO A 272 -24.68 -3.03 -4.87
N GLY A 273 -24.13 -2.00 -4.22
CA GLY A 273 -24.89 -1.03 -3.43
C GLY A 273 -25.66 0.01 -4.27
N LEU A 274 -25.60 -0.04 -5.60
CA LEU A 274 -26.25 0.93 -6.49
C LEU A 274 -27.26 0.25 -7.45
N PRO A 275 -28.42 0.88 -7.71
CA PRO A 275 -29.45 0.31 -8.58
C PRO A 275 -28.98 0.22 -10.03
N GLU A 276 -29.58 -0.68 -10.79
CA GLU A 276 -29.21 -0.89 -12.20
C GLU A 276 -29.49 0.38 -13.01
N GLY A 277 -28.57 0.71 -13.94
CA GLY A 277 -28.62 1.95 -14.71
C GLY A 277 -28.19 3.22 -13.95
N HIS A 278 -27.83 3.14 -12.66
CA HIS A 278 -27.33 4.29 -11.92
C HIS A 278 -25.96 4.75 -12.47
N ALA A 279 -25.79 6.04 -12.73
CA ALA A 279 -24.58 6.58 -13.38
C ALA A 279 -23.27 6.31 -12.61
N LEU A 280 -23.34 6.22 -11.28
CA LEU A 280 -22.19 5.88 -10.42
C LEU A 280 -21.98 4.36 -10.24
N ARG A 281 -22.80 3.50 -10.83
CA ARG A 281 -22.71 2.05 -10.61
C ARG A 281 -21.46 1.42 -11.23
N PRO A 282 -21.06 1.75 -12.47
CA PRO A 282 -19.81 1.24 -13.02
C PRO A 282 -18.62 1.80 -12.25
N HIS A 283 -17.75 0.93 -11.76
CA HIS A 283 -16.54 1.27 -11.03
C HIS A 283 -15.30 0.73 -11.72
N ARG A 284 -14.17 1.42 -11.48
CA ARG A 284 -12.83 0.99 -11.85
C ARG A 284 -12.06 0.56 -10.61
N LEU A 285 -11.31 -0.53 -10.74
CA LEU A 285 -10.45 -1.06 -9.70
C LEU A 285 -8.98 -0.89 -10.09
N TYR A 286 -8.20 -0.40 -9.14
CA TYR A 286 -6.76 -0.22 -9.23
C TYR A 286 -6.06 -1.00 -8.13
N ARG A 287 -4.85 -1.46 -8.41
CA ARG A 287 -3.99 -2.22 -7.49
C ARG A 287 -2.60 -1.61 -7.43
N LEU A 288 -1.97 -1.67 -6.27
CA LEU A 288 -0.58 -1.30 -6.06
C LEU A 288 0.10 -2.34 -5.18
N ALA A 289 1.09 -3.04 -5.73
CA ALA A 289 1.95 -3.91 -4.94
C ALA A 289 3.01 -3.08 -4.21
N ALA A 290 3.40 -3.55 -3.02
CA ALA A 290 4.47 -2.94 -2.23
C ALA A 290 5.81 -2.93 -2.98
N ALA A 291 6.06 -3.93 -3.85
CA ALA A 291 7.25 -3.98 -4.69
C ALA A 291 7.27 -2.81 -5.70
N ASP A 292 6.17 -2.61 -6.45
CA ASP A 292 6.06 -1.56 -7.46
C ASP A 292 6.18 -0.15 -6.83
N PHE A 293 5.55 0.05 -5.67
CA PHE A 293 5.66 1.30 -4.92
C PHE A 293 7.10 1.62 -4.49
N LEU A 294 7.86 0.60 -4.11
CA LEU A 294 9.22 0.77 -3.63
C LEU A 294 10.22 0.93 -4.79
N ASP A 295 9.99 0.30 -5.94
CA ASP A 295 10.86 0.42 -7.11
C ASP A 295 10.67 1.74 -7.86
N GLY A 296 9.47 2.33 -7.82
CA GLY A 296 9.13 3.61 -8.46
C GLY A 296 9.70 4.86 -7.80
N GLY A 297 10.63 4.70 -6.84
CA GLY A 297 11.12 5.79 -6.00
C GLY A 297 10.13 6.09 -4.87
N GLY A 298 10.53 5.77 -3.64
CA GLY A 298 9.79 6.14 -2.44
C GLY A 298 9.55 7.66 -2.32
N PRO A 299 9.05 8.16 -1.18
CA PRO A 299 8.56 9.55 -1.04
C PRO A 299 9.51 10.70 -1.42
N GLY A 300 10.76 10.42 -1.82
CA GLY A 300 11.75 11.38 -2.32
C GLY A 300 11.84 11.56 -3.85
N ASP A 301 11.24 10.73 -4.71
CA ASP A 301 11.38 10.89 -6.18
C ASP A 301 10.20 11.64 -6.82
N ALA A 302 9.86 12.79 -6.23
CA ALA A 302 8.96 13.73 -6.86
C ALA A 302 9.73 14.53 -7.92
N ARG A 303 9.82 14.00 -9.14
CA ARG A 303 9.92 14.87 -10.31
C ARG A 303 8.59 15.63 -10.40
N LEU A 304 8.61 16.84 -9.87
CA LEU A 304 7.61 17.87 -10.08
C LEU A 304 7.73 18.34 -11.54
N GLU A 305 6.94 17.74 -12.42
CA GLU A 305 6.46 18.37 -13.65
C GLU A 305 4.96 18.13 -13.78
#